data_AF-A0A1W1YEB7-F1
#
_entry.id   AF-A0A1W1YEB7-F1
#
_cell.length_a   1.000
_cell.length_b   1.000
_cell.length_c   1.000
_cell.angle_alpha   90.00
_cell.angle_beta   90.00
_cell.angle_gamma   90.00
#
_symmetry.space_group_name_H-M   'P 1'
#
loop_
_entity.id
_entity.type
_entity.pdbx_description
1 polymer ?
#
loop_
_entity_poly.entity_id
_entity_poly.type
_entity_poly.pdbx_seq_one_letter_code
_entity_poly.pdbx_strand_id
1 'polypeptide(L)'
;MKDLKWIGLDAQTFRPYQHWKNTGSVGECGSYVSAVLAHYLVKRDTNNDLSLSTLLKGLKGPIDHWPLHKGSYVWNLSFSLNYLLKPAGYQAHYGLLTEKKVPELIKAGKGPVIVGTTSILGSAYGNHWVLVYAYAYDEEGNLYYHAYDNHGKYQAIIPAKETIGYVYVSEIISDTTQRSQIPVTTIKQEPVHFVMNSQFVAPSKK
;
A
#
# COMPACT_ATOMS: atom_id res chain seq x y z
N MET A 1 -0.65 -13.08 -25.89
CA MET A 1 -1.89 -12.58 -25.26
C MET A 1 -2.49 -11.57 -26.22
N LYS A 2 -3.76 -11.72 -26.61
CA LYS A 2 -4.50 -10.69 -27.35
C LYS A 2 -4.49 -9.36 -26.57
N ASP A 3 -4.78 -8.27 -27.27
CA ASP A 3 -4.79 -6.91 -26.71
C ASP A 3 -5.76 -6.80 -25.52
N LEU A 4 -5.22 -6.89 -24.30
CA LEU A 4 -5.98 -6.70 -23.07
C LEU A 4 -6.46 -5.24 -23.00
N LYS A 5 -7.77 -5.04 -22.84
CA LYS A 5 -8.35 -3.72 -22.63
C LYS A 5 -8.28 -3.35 -21.15
N TRP A 6 -7.27 -2.56 -20.79
CA TRP A 6 -7.04 -2.10 -19.43
C TRP A 6 -8.06 -1.07 -18.95
N ILE A 7 -8.55 -1.25 -17.73
CA ILE A 7 -9.43 -0.34 -17.00
C ILE A 7 -8.69 0.12 -15.74
N GLY A 8 -8.45 1.43 -15.62
CA GLY A 8 -7.76 2.02 -14.48
C GLY A 8 -6.86 3.18 -14.90
N LEU A 9 -5.79 3.39 -14.14
CA LEU A 9 -4.82 4.44 -14.39
C LEU A 9 -3.85 4.05 -15.51
N ASP A 10 -3.36 5.05 -16.25
CA ASP A 10 -2.35 4.84 -17.28
C ASP A 10 -1.02 4.41 -16.67
N ALA A 11 -0.34 3.44 -17.29
CA ALA A 11 0.92 2.91 -16.79
C ALA A 11 2.03 3.96 -16.68
N GLN A 12 2.03 4.99 -17.54
CA GLN A 12 3.01 6.08 -17.48
C GLN A 12 2.94 6.88 -16.18
N THR A 13 1.78 6.88 -15.52
CA THR A 13 1.62 7.44 -14.16
C THR A 13 2.61 6.83 -13.17
N PHE A 14 2.96 5.55 -13.36
CA PHE A 14 3.83 4.81 -12.46
C PHE A 14 5.28 4.67 -12.95
N ARG A 15 5.59 5.15 -14.16
CA ARG A 15 6.93 5.12 -14.73
C ARG A 15 7.98 5.79 -13.84
N PRO A 16 7.75 6.94 -13.18
CA PRO A 16 8.73 7.54 -12.28
C PRO A 16 9.18 6.61 -11.14
N TYR A 17 8.29 5.74 -10.66
CA TYR A 17 8.58 4.80 -9.57
C TYR A 17 9.44 3.61 -10.00
N GLN A 18 9.76 3.45 -11.29
CA GLN A 18 10.66 2.38 -11.76
C GLN A 18 12.01 2.37 -11.04
N HIS A 19 12.45 3.52 -10.51
CA HIS A 19 13.69 3.67 -9.75
C HIS A 19 13.52 3.45 -8.24
N TRP A 20 12.29 3.40 -7.73
CA TRP A 20 12.00 3.15 -6.32
C TRP A 20 12.09 1.65 -6.05
N LYS A 21 13.26 1.06 -6.31
CA LYS A 21 13.44 -0.38 -6.26
C LYS A 21 13.79 -0.83 -4.85
N ASN A 22 13.21 -1.94 -4.41
CA ASN A 22 13.75 -2.67 -3.29
C ASN A 22 15.03 -3.39 -3.72
N THR A 23 16.16 -2.70 -3.65
CA THR A 23 17.51 -3.28 -3.84
C THR A 23 18.13 -3.74 -2.52
N GLY A 24 17.39 -3.64 -1.42
CA GLY A 24 17.84 -3.93 -0.07
C GLY A 24 17.55 -5.37 0.35
N SER A 25 17.21 -5.54 1.62
CA SER A 25 16.96 -6.85 2.22
C SER A 25 15.67 -7.50 1.70
N VAL A 26 15.68 -8.84 1.65
CA VAL A 26 14.48 -9.64 1.39
C VAL A 26 13.40 -9.27 2.41
N GLY A 27 12.17 -9.03 1.95
CA GLY A 27 11.01 -8.79 2.81
C GLY A 27 10.57 -7.33 2.97
N GLU A 28 11.26 -6.36 2.36
CA GLU A 28 10.86 -4.93 2.43
C GLU A 28 9.82 -4.52 1.37
N CYS A 29 9.19 -5.47 0.67
CA CYS A 29 8.29 -5.14 -0.44
C CYS A 29 7.05 -4.35 0.01
N GLY A 30 6.57 -4.55 1.24
CA GLY A 30 5.40 -3.89 1.80
C GLY A 30 5.61 -2.39 2.01
N SER A 31 6.75 -1.97 2.59
CA SER A 31 7.07 -0.55 2.78
C SER A 31 7.26 0.18 1.46
N TYR A 32 7.86 -0.44 0.45
CA TYR A 32 8.06 0.18 -0.86
C TYR A 32 6.75 0.46 -1.60
N VAL A 33 5.83 -0.51 -1.68
CA VAL A 33 4.54 -0.26 -2.33
C VAL A 33 3.67 0.72 -1.54
N SER A 34 3.79 0.71 -0.20
CA SER A 34 3.12 1.68 0.67
C SER A 34 3.68 3.09 0.47
N ALA A 35 4.99 3.23 0.27
CA ALA A 35 5.63 4.50 -0.05
C ALA A 35 5.16 5.04 -1.41
N VAL A 36 5.09 4.19 -2.44
CA VAL A 36 4.57 4.61 -3.76
C VAL A 36 3.10 5.03 -3.68
N LEU A 37 2.26 4.27 -2.96
CA LEU A 37 0.86 4.64 -2.76
C LEU A 37 0.72 6.00 -2.05
N ALA A 38 1.43 6.17 -0.93
CA ALA A 38 1.42 7.42 -0.17
C ALA A 38 1.92 8.61 -1.01
N HIS A 39 3.02 8.43 -1.73
CA HIS A 39 3.57 9.44 -2.61
C HIS A 39 2.58 9.82 -3.71
N TYR A 40 2.00 8.83 -4.40
CA TYR A 40 1.04 9.05 -5.47
C TYR A 40 -0.15 9.90 -5.00
N LEU A 41 -0.74 9.56 -3.86
CA LEU A 41 -1.89 10.30 -3.31
C LEU A 41 -1.52 11.74 -2.94
N VAL A 42 -0.44 11.90 -2.17
CA VAL A 42 0.00 13.23 -1.72
C VAL A 42 0.40 14.11 -2.90
N LYS A 43 1.14 13.57 -3.88
CA LYS A 43 1.55 14.31 -5.07
C LYS A 43 0.36 14.72 -5.92
N ARG A 44 -0.60 13.81 -6.13
CA ARG A 44 -1.84 14.09 -6.89
C ARG A 44 -2.65 15.22 -6.24
N ASP A 45 -2.79 15.19 -4.91
CA ASP A 45 -3.77 16.05 -4.23
C ASP A 45 -3.18 17.37 -3.71
N THR A 46 -1.86 17.44 -3.52
CA THR A 46 -1.19 18.62 -2.95
C THR A 46 -0.01 19.13 -3.79
N ASN A 47 0.39 18.41 -4.84
CA ASN A 47 1.62 18.63 -5.61
C ASN A 47 2.93 18.50 -4.79
N ASN A 48 2.84 18.12 -3.50
CA ASN A 48 4.01 17.87 -2.67
C ASN A 48 4.73 16.58 -3.10
N ASP A 49 6.04 16.70 -3.26
CA ASP A 49 6.92 15.63 -3.71
C ASP A 49 7.67 15.04 -2.51
N LEU A 50 7.18 13.93 -1.98
CA LEU A 50 7.77 13.30 -0.80
C LEU A 50 8.95 12.41 -1.20
N SER A 51 10.08 12.56 -0.52
CA SER A 51 11.23 11.70 -0.80
C SER A 51 10.96 10.25 -0.36
N LEU A 52 11.41 9.28 -1.18
CA LEU A 52 11.34 7.86 -0.86
C LEU A 52 12.02 7.54 0.49
N SER A 53 13.17 8.15 0.77
CA SER A 53 13.91 7.91 2.01
C SER A 53 13.14 8.36 3.25
N THR A 54 12.44 9.49 3.18
CA THR A 54 11.53 9.95 4.25
C THR A 54 10.40 8.95 4.48
N LEU A 55 9.75 8.50 3.40
CA LEU A 55 8.65 7.53 3.49
C LEU A 55 9.11 6.20 4.08
N LEU A 56 10.22 5.64 3.58
CA LEU A 56 10.76 4.36 4.06
C LEU A 56 11.18 4.42 5.53
N LYS A 57 11.72 5.55 6.00
CA LYS A 57 12.07 5.73 7.42
C LYS A 57 10.85 5.55 8.34
N GLY A 58 9.67 6.00 7.91
CA GLY A 58 8.43 5.84 8.67
C GLY A 58 7.74 4.49 8.48
N LEU A 59 7.97 3.81 7.35
CA LEU A 59 7.19 2.63 6.95
C LEU A 59 7.89 1.29 7.21
N LYS A 60 9.22 1.21 7.12
CA LYS A 60 9.95 -0.07 7.25
C LYS A 60 9.76 -0.75 8.60
N GLY A 61 9.91 0.00 9.69
CA GLY A 61 9.74 -0.49 11.05
C GLY A 61 8.38 -1.17 11.28
N PRO A 62 7.27 -0.45 11.11
CA PRO A 62 5.93 -0.99 11.40
C PRO A 62 5.39 -1.95 10.34
N ILE A 63 5.91 -1.93 9.10
CA ILE A 63 5.46 -2.85 8.05
C ILE A 63 6.31 -4.11 8.00
N ASP A 64 7.60 -3.99 7.73
CA ASP A 64 8.45 -5.12 7.33
C ASP A 64 9.32 -5.66 8.49
N HIS A 65 9.65 -4.83 9.47
CA HIS A 65 10.47 -5.21 10.64
C HIS A 65 9.64 -5.41 11.91
N TRP A 66 8.40 -5.87 11.75
CA TRP A 66 7.51 -6.12 12.89
C TRP A 66 8.07 -7.26 13.77
N PRO A 67 8.17 -7.08 15.10
CA PRO A 67 8.89 -8.03 15.95
C PRO A 67 8.22 -9.39 16.11
N LEU A 68 6.92 -9.50 15.82
CA LEU A 68 6.12 -10.72 16.05
C LEU A 68 6.08 -11.68 14.87
N HIS A 69 6.52 -11.28 13.67
CA HIS A 69 6.52 -12.15 12.50
C HIS A 69 7.49 -11.64 11.43
N LYS A 70 7.94 -12.54 10.56
CA LYS A 70 8.73 -12.17 9.37
C LYS A 70 7.81 -11.80 8.22
N GLY A 71 8.21 -10.79 7.45
CA GLY A 71 7.40 -10.26 6.35
C GLY A 71 6.24 -9.40 6.85
N SER A 72 5.40 -8.97 5.91
CA SER A 72 4.32 -8.03 6.17
C SER A 72 2.97 -8.60 5.74
N TYR A 73 1.93 -8.33 6.53
CA TYR A 73 0.54 -8.71 6.26
C TYR A 73 -0.30 -7.47 5.97
N VAL A 74 -1.49 -7.68 5.40
CA VAL A 74 -2.43 -6.60 5.01
C VAL A 74 -2.69 -5.57 6.14
N TRP A 75 -2.78 -6.02 7.39
CA TRP A 75 -3.01 -5.14 8.53
C TRP A 75 -1.77 -4.30 8.88
N ASN A 76 -0.54 -4.82 8.72
CA ASN A 76 0.68 -4.02 8.93
C ASN A 76 0.70 -2.83 7.97
N LEU A 77 0.40 -3.09 6.69
CA LEU A 77 0.33 -2.06 5.65
C LEU A 77 -0.77 -1.04 5.97
N SER A 78 -1.99 -1.49 6.24
CA SER A 78 -3.12 -0.59 6.52
C SER A 78 -2.92 0.25 7.79
N PHE A 79 -2.44 -0.32 8.88
CA PHE A 79 -2.21 0.43 10.13
C PHE A 79 -1.09 1.46 9.96
N SER A 80 -0.01 1.11 9.26
CA SER A 80 1.10 2.02 8.99
C SER A 80 0.70 3.16 8.05
N LEU A 81 -0.08 2.87 7.01
CA LEU A 81 -0.63 3.89 6.12
C LEU A 81 -1.62 4.80 6.84
N ASN A 82 -2.45 4.27 7.74
CA ASN A 82 -3.32 5.09 8.59
C ASN A 82 -2.52 6.01 9.51
N TYR A 83 -1.45 5.51 10.14
CA TYR A 83 -0.58 6.35 10.96
C TYR A 83 0.02 7.51 10.15
N LEU A 84 0.46 7.24 8.92
CA LEU A 84 1.08 8.24 8.05
C LEU A 84 0.07 9.25 7.45
N LEU A 85 -1.07 8.77 6.95
CA LEU A 85 -1.95 9.55 6.06
C LEU A 85 -3.23 10.05 6.73
N LYS A 86 -3.63 9.52 7.90
CA LYS A 86 -4.83 9.99 8.61
C LYS A 86 -4.77 11.47 9.00
N PRO A 87 -3.62 12.03 9.44
CA PRO A 87 -3.50 13.47 9.66
C PRO A 87 -3.72 14.31 8.39
N ALA A 88 -3.48 13.73 7.21
CA ALA A 88 -3.71 14.38 5.92
C ALA A 88 -5.13 14.15 5.37
N GLY A 89 -6.03 13.56 6.15
CA GLY A 89 -7.43 13.34 5.76
C GLY A 89 -7.66 12.07 4.94
N TYR A 90 -6.79 11.07 5.03
CA TYR A 90 -6.98 9.77 4.36
C TYR A 90 -7.17 8.61 5.34
N GLN A 91 -7.81 7.55 4.88
CA GLN A 91 -7.99 6.32 5.63
C GLN A 91 -7.64 5.12 4.77
N ALA A 92 -6.72 4.29 5.28
CA ALA A 92 -6.38 3.01 4.69
C ALA A 92 -7.33 1.92 5.17
N HIS A 93 -7.73 1.05 4.25
CA HIS A 93 -8.63 -0.08 4.46
C HIS A 93 -7.99 -1.33 3.88
N TYR A 94 -8.33 -2.50 4.41
CA TYR A 94 -7.83 -3.77 3.88
C TYR A 94 -8.92 -4.84 3.79
N GLY A 95 -8.66 -5.88 3.02
CA GLY A 95 -9.49 -7.07 2.90
C GLY A 95 -8.74 -8.21 2.20
N LEU A 96 -9.41 -9.33 1.91
CA LEU A 96 -8.75 -10.53 1.37
C LEU A 96 -9.19 -10.91 -0.05
N LEU A 97 -10.40 -10.54 -0.48
CA LEU A 97 -11.00 -10.95 -1.76
C LEU A 97 -10.60 -10.02 -2.90
N THR A 98 -9.39 -10.19 -3.43
CA THR A 98 -8.81 -9.31 -4.46
C THR A 98 -9.63 -9.31 -5.75
N GLU A 99 -9.94 -10.47 -6.33
CA GLU A 99 -10.61 -10.63 -7.63
C GLU A 99 -11.95 -9.90 -7.74
N LYS A 100 -12.68 -9.81 -6.62
CA LYS A 100 -13.93 -9.04 -6.56
C LYS A 100 -13.68 -7.57 -6.24
N LYS A 101 -12.90 -7.30 -5.19
CA LYS A 101 -12.81 -5.94 -4.62
C LYS A 101 -11.89 -5.02 -5.40
N VAL A 102 -10.79 -5.50 -5.96
CA VAL A 102 -9.83 -4.67 -6.69
C VAL A 102 -10.46 -4.06 -7.96
N PRO A 103 -11.17 -4.81 -8.83
CA PRO A 103 -11.88 -4.21 -9.95
C PRO A 103 -12.95 -3.21 -9.52
N GLU A 104 -13.75 -3.52 -8.48
CA GLU A 104 -14.75 -2.60 -7.92
C GLU A 104 -14.11 -1.28 -7.47
N LEU A 105 -12.99 -1.34 -6.75
CA LEU A 105 -12.27 -0.17 -6.24
C LEU A 105 -11.68 0.67 -7.37
N ILE A 106 -10.99 0.05 -8.32
CA ILE A 106 -10.38 0.75 -9.46
C ILE A 106 -11.46 1.41 -10.32
N LYS A 107 -12.54 0.70 -10.62
CA LYS A 107 -13.68 1.25 -11.38
C LYS A 107 -14.36 2.42 -10.65
N ALA A 108 -14.38 2.40 -9.32
CA ALA A 108 -14.90 3.49 -8.50
C ALA A 108 -13.92 4.66 -8.29
N GLY A 109 -12.76 4.67 -8.97
CA GLY A 109 -11.75 5.73 -8.84
C GLY A 109 -10.96 5.68 -7.52
N LYS A 110 -11.01 4.57 -6.77
CA LYS A 110 -10.32 4.37 -5.49
C LYS A 110 -8.97 3.66 -5.64
N GLY A 111 -8.42 3.63 -6.85
CA GLY A 111 -7.09 3.11 -7.14
C GLY A 111 -5.99 4.18 -7.02
N PRO A 112 -4.71 3.78 -6.94
CA PRO A 112 -4.21 2.41 -7.00
C PRO A 112 -4.38 1.63 -5.68
N VAL A 113 -4.28 0.30 -5.75
CA VAL A 113 -4.55 -0.65 -4.66
C VAL A 113 -3.34 -1.55 -4.46
N ILE A 114 -2.83 -1.68 -3.24
CA ILE A 114 -1.78 -2.65 -2.92
C ILE A 114 -2.41 -4.04 -2.90
N VAL A 115 -1.77 -5.02 -3.53
CA VAL A 115 -2.23 -6.40 -3.62
C VAL A 115 -1.08 -7.35 -3.27
N GLY A 116 -1.39 -8.42 -2.53
CA GLY A 116 -0.43 -9.46 -2.18
C GLY A 116 -0.49 -10.60 -3.19
N THR A 117 0.64 -11.03 -3.73
CA THR A 117 0.78 -12.31 -4.44
C THR A 117 1.17 -13.39 -3.45
N THR A 118 0.89 -14.66 -3.74
CA THR A 118 1.37 -15.77 -2.90
C THR A 118 1.78 -17.00 -3.69
N SER A 119 2.86 -17.65 -3.25
CA SER A 119 3.31 -18.92 -3.80
C SER A 119 2.26 -20.02 -3.70
N ILE A 120 1.40 -19.98 -2.67
CA ILE A 120 0.35 -21.00 -2.43
C ILE A 120 -0.69 -20.99 -3.55
N LEU A 121 -0.95 -19.82 -4.15
CA LEU A 121 -1.85 -19.64 -5.28
C LEU A 121 -1.11 -19.74 -6.64
N GLY A 122 0.13 -20.24 -6.61
CA GLY A 122 0.93 -20.48 -7.81
C GLY A 122 1.65 -19.25 -8.35
N SER A 123 1.81 -18.17 -7.57
CA SER A 123 2.42 -16.95 -8.10
C SER A 123 3.89 -17.12 -8.44
N ALA A 124 4.25 -16.71 -9.66
CA ALA A 124 5.65 -16.61 -10.09
C ALA A 124 6.46 -15.55 -9.33
N TYR A 125 5.78 -14.60 -8.68
CA TYR A 125 6.39 -13.59 -7.80
C TYR A 125 6.56 -14.09 -6.35
N GLY A 126 6.06 -15.28 -6.04
CA GLY A 126 6.02 -15.81 -4.68
C GLY A 126 5.16 -14.98 -3.74
N ASN A 127 5.55 -14.90 -2.46
CA ASN A 127 4.92 -14.01 -1.49
C ASN A 127 5.48 -12.58 -1.67
N HIS A 128 4.70 -11.69 -2.28
CA HIS A 128 5.16 -10.35 -2.66
C HIS A 128 4.04 -9.31 -2.58
N TRP A 129 4.39 -8.04 -2.41
CA TRP A 129 3.45 -6.93 -2.48
C TRP A 129 3.69 -6.10 -3.73
N VAL A 130 2.61 -5.82 -4.46
CA VAL A 130 2.60 -5.01 -5.69
C VAL A 130 1.54 -3.91 -5.59
N LEU A 131 1.70 -2.84 -6.37
CA LEU A 131 0.71 -1.76 -6.44
C LEU A 131 -0.07 -1.84 -7.75
N VAL A 132 -1.28 -2.38 -7.69
CA VAL A 132 -2.18 -2.54 -8.83
C VAL A 132 -2.87 -1.22 -9.14
N TYR A 133 -2.80 -0.79 -10.40
CA TYR A 133 -3.39 0.47 -10.84
C TYR A 133 -4.38 0.33 -12.00
N ALA A 134 -4.40 -0.83 -12.67
CA ALA A 134 -5.41 -1.17 -13.66
C ALA A 134 -5.69 -2.69 -13.65
N TYR A 135 -6.82 -3.07 -14.24
CA TYR A 135 -7.19 -4.47 -14.44
C TYR A 135 -7.74 -4.69 -15.86
N ALA A 136 -7.72 -5.93 -16.34
CA ALA A 136 -8.32 -6.34 -17.60
C ALA A 136 -8.84 -7.77 -17.49
N TYR A 137 -9.84 -8.10 -18.31
CA TYR A 137 -10.26 -9.48 -18.55
C TYR A 137 -9.77 -9.90 -19.94
N ASP A 138 -9.32 -11.14 -20.08
CA ASP A 138 -9.14 -11.75 -21.40
C ASP A 138 -10.48 -12.23 -21.98
N GLU A 139 -10.43 -12.90 -23.14
CA GLU A 139 -11.63 -13.40 -23.82
C GLU A 139 -12.26 -14.59 -23.09
N GLU A 140 -11.45 -15.33 -22.31
CA GLU A 140 -11.87 -16.45 -21.48
C GLU A 140 -12.44 -16.00 -20.11
N GLY A 141 -12.39 -14.71 -19.80
CA GLY A 141 -12.87 -14.13 -18.54
C GLY A 141 -11.87 -14.23 -17.39
N ASN A 142 -10.62 -14.59 -17.64
CA ASN A 142 -9.56 -14.53 -16.64
C ASN A 142 -9.22 -13.06 -16.35
N LEU A 143 -9.10 -12.74 -15.06
CA LEU A 143 -8.76 -11.41 -14.59
C LEU A 143 -7.23 -11.25 -14.46
N TYR A 144 -6.72 -10.14 -14.98
CA TYR A 144 -5.34 -9.72 -14.88
C TYR A 144 -5.24 -8.34 -14.24
N TYR A 145 -4.18 -8.14 -13.46
CA TYR A 145 -3.80 -6.85 -12.91
C TYR A 145 -2.59 -6.29 -13.63
N HIS A 146 -2.63 -4.98 -13.87
CA HIS A 146 -1.46 -4.19 -14.25
C HIS A 146 -0.95 -3.46 -13.03
N ALA A 147 0.32 -3.68 -12.71
CA ALA A 147 0.87 -3.30 -11.43
C ALA A 147 2.28 -2.71 -11.55
N TYR A 148 2.58 -1.87 -10.57
CA TYR A 148 3.95 -1.53 -10.22
C TYR A 148 4.49 -2.60 -9.25
N ASP A 149 5.61 -3.20 -9.65
CA ASP A 149 6.43 -4.11 -8.87
C ASP A 149 7.72 -3.38 -8.45
N ASN A 150 7.98 -3.36 -7.15
CA ASN A 150 9.14 -2.72 -6.54
C ASN A 150 10.49 -3.39 -6.87
N HIS A 151 10.52 -4.43 -7.71
CA HIS A 151 11.74 -4.86 -8.42
C HIS A 151 12.04 -4.02 -9.67
N GLY A 152 11.32 -2.92 -9.88
CA GLY A 152 11.57 -1.93 -10.93
C GLY A 152 10.76 -2.13 -12.20
N LYS A 153 9.70 -2.95 -12.13
CA LYS A 153 8.77 -3.19 -13.24
C LYS A 153 7.48 -2.42 -12.99
N TYR A 154 7.31 -1.28 -13.65
CA TYR A 154 6.08 -0.49 -13.51
C TYR A 154 4.91 -1.00 -14.38
N GLN A 155 5.15 -1.98 -15.26
CA GLN A 155 4.17 -2.58 -16.18
C GLN A 155 4.02 -4.09 -15.95
N ALA A 156 4.08 -4.54 -14.69
CA ALA A 156 3.94 -5.95 -14.37
C ALA A 156 2.51 -6.41 -14.62
N ILE A 157 2.35 -7.54 -15.33
CA ILE A 157 1.05 -8.19 -15.52
C ILE A 157 0.98 -9.40 -14.58
N ILE A 158 -0.08 -9.46 -13.77
CA ILE A 158 -0.24 -10.47 -12.71
C ILE A 158 -1.62 -11.11 -12.86
N PRO A 159 -1.73 -12.44 -13.00
CA PRO A 159 -3.01 -13.11 -12.95
C PRO A 159 -3.66 -12.91 -11.57
N ALA A 160 -4.90 -12.41 -11.52
CA ALA A 160 -5.53 -12.05 -10.26
C ALA A 160 -5.76 -13.24 -9.34
N LYS A 161 -5.94 -14.45 -9.90
CA LYS A 161 -6.05 -15.72 -9.15
C LYS A 161 -4.82 -16.05 -8.30
N GLU A 162 -3.67 -15.43 -8.57
CA GLU A 162 -2.42 -15.62 -7.82
C GLU A 162 -2.32 -14.71 -6.58
N THR A 163 -3.37 -13.93 -6.31
CA THR A 163 -3.34 -12.85 -5.34
C THR A 163 -4.30 -13.08 -4.18
N ILE A 164 -3.91 -12.59 -3.00
CA ILE A 164 -4.73 -12.55 -1.80
C ILE A 164 -4.36 -11.33 -0.98
N GLY A 165 -5.36 -10.70 -0.38
CA GLY A 165 -5.11 -9.49 0.39
C GLY A 165 -5.01 -8.25 -0.48
N TYR A 166 -5.73 -7.20 -0.08
CA TYR A 166 -5.61 -5.89 -0.69
C TYR A 166 -5.61 -4.79 0.36
N VAL A 167 -4.97 -3.66 0.05
CA VAL A 167 -5.01 -2.43 0.83
C VAL A 167 -5.26 -1.25 -0.11
N TYR A 168 -6.25 -0.43 0.20
CA TYR A 168 -6.53 0.80 -0.54
C TYR A 168 -6.72 1.96 0.42
N VAL A 169 -6.63 3.19 -0.09
CA VAL A 169 -6.80 4.40 0.70
C VAL A 169 -7.96 5.21 0.12
N SER A 170 -8.81 5.73 0.99
CA SER A 170 -9.86 6.68 0.64
C SER A 170 -9.68 7.99 1.38
N GLU A 171 -10.23 9.08 0.87
CA GLU A 171 -10.38 10.31 1.63
C GLU A 171 -11.37 10.12 2.78
N ILE A 172 -11.09 10.75 3.92
CA ILE A 172 -12.03 10.90 5.03
C ILE A 172 -12.93 12.07 4.64
N ILE A 173 -14.15 11.76 4.20
CA ILE A 173 -15.17 12.79 3.95
C ILE A 173 -15.43 13.49 5.29
N SER A 174 -14.83 14.65 5.44
CA SER A 174 -15.09 15.55 6.55
C SER A 174 -16.19 16.48 6.05
N ASP A 175 -17.33 16.54 6.74
CA ASP A 175 -18.41 17.47 6.40
C ASP A 175 -17.82 18.87 6.14
N THR A 176 -18.10 19.42 4.96
CA THR A 176 -17.37 20.51 4.29
C THR A 176 -17.58 21.88 4.95
N THR A 177 -17.30 22.04 6.24
CA THR A 177 -17.46 23.34 6.94
C THR A 177 -16.19 23.85 7.63
N GLN A 178 -15.07 23.09 7.68
CA GLN A 178 -13.86 23.57 8.39
C GLN A 178 -12.53 23.25 7.68
N ARG A 179 -12.42 23.52 6.37
CA ARG A 179 -11.11 23.42 5.65
C ARG A 179 -10.38 24.76 5.49
N SER A 180 -10.73 25.76 6.28
CA SER A 180 -9.94 26.99 6.37
C SER A 180 -9.25 27.04 7.74
N GLN A 181 -7.91 27.12 7.70
CA GLN A 181 -6.97 27.30 8.82
C GLN A 181 -6.31 26.02 9.36
N ILE A 182 -5.39 25.44 8.59
CA ILE A 182 -4.18 24.88 9.20
C ILE A 182 -2.97 25.48 8.45
N PRO A 183 -2.16 26.34 9.10
CA PRO A 183 -0.88 26.77 8.55
C PRO A 183 0.07 25.58 8.50
N VAL A 184 0.68 25.34 7.34
CA VAL A 184 1.80 24.40 7.17
C VAL A 184 3.03 25.02 7.82
N THR A 185 3.11 24.98 9.15
CA THR A 185 4.35 25.26 9.87
C THR A 185 4.29 24.55 11.20
N THR A 186 5.32 23.74 11.48
CA THR A 186 5.57 22.97 12.72
C THR A 186 5.20 21.49 12.66
N ILE A 187 5.89 20.72 11.80
CA ILE A 187 6.23 19.33 12.19
C ILE A 187 7.44 19.46 13.11
N LYS A 188 7.21 19.56 14.43
CA LYS A 188 8.29 19.38 15.41
C LYS A 188 8.62 17.89 15.48
N GLN A 189 9.89 17.58 15.24
CA GLN A 189 10.45 16.27 15.53
C GLN A 189 10.56 16.12 17.05
N GLU A 190 9.70 15.32 17.67
CA GLU A 190 9.95 14.79 18.99
C GLU A 190 10.20 13.27 18.91
N PRO A 191 11.22 12.75 19.60
CA PRO A 191 11.44 11.32 19.68
C PRO A 191 10.43 10.71 20.66
N VAL A 192 9.65 9.74 20.19
CA VAL A 192 8.70 9.00 21.04
C VAL A 192 9.47 7.97 21.86
N HIS A 193 9.56 8.19 23.18
CA HIS A 193 9.93 7.16 24.12
C HIS A 193 8.80 6.12 24.20
N PHE A 194 9.15 4.85 23.98
CA PHE A 194 8.23 3.73 24.11
C PHE A 194 7.95 3.48 25.60
N VAL A 195 6.78 3.91 26.09
CA VAL A 195 6.33 3.55 27.44
C VAL A 195 5.73 2.15 27.37
N MET A 196 6.50 1.14 27.79
CA MET A 196 5.93 -0.18 28.09
C MET A 196 5.06 -0.04 29.34
N ASN A 197 3.75 -0.18 29.18
CA ASN A 197 2.83 -0.25 30.30
C ASN A 197 2.93 -1.65 30.93
N SER A 198 3.68 -1.76 32.03
CA SER A 198 3.81 -2.97 32.83
C SER A 198 2.58 -3.16 33.73
N GLN A 199 1.49 -3.64 33.15
CA GLN A 199 0.36 -4.19 33.92
C GLN A 199 -0.06 -5.54 33.34
N PHE A 200 0.77 -6.55 33.59
CA PHE A 200 0.34 -7.93 33.70
C PHE A 200 1.01 -8.52 34.95
N VAL A 201 0.30 -8.40 36.08
CA VAL A 201 0.62 -9.16 37.29
C VAL A 201 0.15 -10.59 37.06
N ALA A 202 1.08 -11.54 37.03
CA ALA A 202 0.75 -12.95 37.01
C ALA A 202 0.07 -13.36 38.33
N PRO A 203 -0.97 -14.20 38.32
CA PRO A 203 -1.54 -14.74 39.56
C PRO A 203 -0.59 -15.80 40.12
N SER A 204 -0.20 -15.64 41.40
CA SER A 204 0.48 -16.70 42.14
C SER A 204 -0.48 -17.85 42.40
N LYS A 205 0.00 -19.08 42.21
CA LYS A 205 -0.64 -20.27 42.78
C LYS A 205 0.27 -20.82 43.86
N LYS A 206 -0.38 -21.04 45.01
CA LYS A 206 0.10 -21.74 46.20
C LYS A 206 0.59 -23.16 45.86
#